data_AF-A0A966MZW1-F1
#
_entry.id   AF-A0A966MZW1-F1
#
_cell.length_a   1.000
_cell.length_b   1.000
_cell.length_c   1.000
_cell.angle_alpha   90.00
_cell.angle_beta   90.00
_cell.angle_gamma   90.00
#
_symmetry.space_group_name_H-M   'P 1'
#
loop_
_entity.id
_entity.type
_entity.pdbx_description
1 polymer ?
#
loop_
_entity_poly.entity_id
_entity_poly.type
_entity_poly.pdbx_seq_one_letter_code
_entity_poly.pdbx_strand_id
1 'polypeptide(L)' 'MNIDQLVTMANQIGFFFKSYPDQEKAKEEIANHLKKFWA' A
#
# COMPACT_ATOMS: atom_id res chain seq x y z
N MET A 1 -2.36 -14.95 8.90
CA MET A 1 -1.55 -14.26 7.87
C MET A 1 -0.06 -14.50 8.16
N ASN A 2 0.77 -14.62 7.11
CA ASN A 2 2.24 -14.63 7.26
C ASN A 2 2.74 -13.19 7.16
N ILE A 3 3.45 -12.71 8.20
CA ILE A 3 3.90 -11.32 8.32
C ILE A 3 4.86 -10.94 7.18
N ASP A 4 5.78 -11.83 6.79
CA ASP A 4 6.75 -11.55 5.73
C ASP A 4 6.07 -11.37 4.37
N GLN A 5 5.02 -12.16 4.12
CA GLN A 5 4.20 -12.01 2.93
C GLN A 5 3.43 -10.69 2.93
N LEU A 6 2.90 -10.26 4.09
CA LEU A 6 2.24 -8.97 4.21
C LEU A 6 3.21 -7.83 3.91
N VAL A 7 4.40 -7.82 4.53
CA VAL A 7 5.41 -6.78 4.26
C VAL A 7 5.76 -6.72 2.77
N THR A 8 5.90 -7.87 2.11
CA THR A 8 6.14 -7.95 0.67
C THR A 8 5.01 -7.31 -0.13
N MET A 9 3.75 -7.62 0.19
CA MET A 9 2.59 -7.03 -0.48
C MET A 9 2.46 -5.53 -0.23
N ALA A 10 2.69 -5.04 1.00
CA ALA A 10 2.71 -3.59 1.29
C ALA A 10 3.75 -2.86 0.44
N ASN A 11 4.95 -3.43 0.28
CA ASN A 11 5.99 -2.84 -0.55
C ASN A 11 5.59 -2.78 -2.03
N GLN A 12 4.91 -3.82 -2.55
CA GLN A 12 4.41 -3.83 -3.92
C GLN A 12 3.33 -2.76 -4.14
N ILE A 13 2.41 -2.59 -3.19
CA ILE A 13 1.40 -1.53 -3.23
C ILE A 13 2.08 -0.16 -3.24
N GLY A 14 3.05 0.07 -2.35
CA GLY A 14 3.83 1.32 -2.34
C GLY A 14 4.57 1.58 -3.64
N PHE A 15 5.15 0.55 -4.26
CA PHE A 15 5.82 0.67 -5.55
C PHE A 15 4.86 1.11 -6.67
N PHE A 16 3.64 0.56 -6.70
CA PHE A 16 2.61 0.97 -7.67
C PHE A 16 2.28 2.47 -7.56
N PHE A 17 2.15 2.99 -6.35
CA PHE A 17 1.83 4.41 -6.12
C PHE A 17 3.03 5.35 -6.25
N LYS A 18 4.27 4.84 -6.40
CA LYS A 18 5.49 5.67 -6.46
C LYS A 18 5.48 6.70 -7.60
N SER A 19 4.83 6.36 -8.71
CA SER A 19 4.69 7.25 -9.88
C SER A 19 3.57 8.28 -9.76
N TYR A 20 2.82 8.32 -8.66
CA TYR A 20 1.80 9.33 -8.46
C TYR A 20 2.43 10.71 -8.25
N PRO A 21 1.97 11.76 -8.97
CA PRO A 21 2.51 13.11 -8.83
C PRO A 21 2.17 13.72 -7.46
N ASP A 22 1.00 13.37 -6.91
CA ASP A 22 0.57 13.80 -5.58
C ASP A 22 0.89 12.72 -4.55
N GLN A 23 1.92 13.00 -3.74
CA GLN A 23 2.42 12.09 -2.73
C GLN A 23 1.50 11.98 -1.51
N GLU A 24 0.70 13.01 -1.20
CA GLU A 24 -0.24 12.95 -0.07
C GLU A 24 -1.43 12.06 -0.44
N LYS A 25 -1.98 12.24 -1.65
CA LYS A 25 -3.01 11.36 -2.18
C LYS A 25 -2.53 9.91 -2.31
N ALA A 26 -1.29 9.69 -2.74
CA ALA A 26 -0.70 8.36 -2.80
C ALA A 26 -0.70 7.65 -1.44
N LYS A 27 -0.30 8.34 -0.35
CA LYS A 27 -0.33 7.79 1.01
C LYS A 27 -1.74 7.45 1.47
N GLU A 28 -2.71 8.31 1.18
CA GLU A 28 -4.11 8.08 1.52
C GLU A 28 -4.66 6.83 0.82
N GLU A 29 -4.41 6.68 -0.48
CA GLU A 29 -4.85 5.53 -1.27
C GLU A 29 -4.18 4.23 -0.80
N ILE A 30 -2.88 4.25 -0.47
CA ILE A 30 -2.18 3.09 0.12
C ILE A 30 -2.86 2.68 1.43
N ALA A 31 -3.10 3.62 2.35
CA ALA A 31 -3.72 3.34 3.64
C ALA A 31 -5.14 2.78 3.48
N ASN A 32 -5.92 3.34 2.56
CA ASN A 32 -7.28 2.88 2.25
C ASN A 32 -7.26 1.46 1.65
N HIS A 33 -6.31 1.16 0.76
CA HIS A 33 -6.15 -0.18 0.19
C HIS A 33 -5.86 -1.22 1.28
N LEU A 34 -4.90 -0.93 2.15
CA LEU A 34 -4.56 -1.84 3.26
C LEU A 34 -5.77 -2.06 4.18
N LYS A 35 -6.47 -1.00 4.61
CA LYS A 35 -7.66 -1.11 5.46
C LYS A 35 -8.80 -1.90 4.81
N LYS A 36 -8.96 -1.80 3.50
CA LYS A 36 -10.05 -2.46 2.78
C LYS A 36 -9.83 -3.96 2.61
N PHE A 37 -8.57 -4.38 2.42
CA PHE A 37 -8.25 -5.75 2.01
C PHE A 37 -7.55 -6.57 3.08
N TRP A 38 -6.96 -5.94 4.11
CA TRP A 38 -6.32 -6.64 5.22
C TRP A 38 -7.20 -6.47 6.46
N ALA A 39 -7.78 -7.58 6.92
CA ALA A 39 -8.58 -7.69 8.15
C ALA A 39 -8.00 -8.80 9.03
#